data_AF-A0A0F2LCR1-F1
#
_entry.id   AF-A0A0F2LCR1-F1
#
_cell.length_a   1.000
_cell.length_b   1.000
_cell.length_c   1.000
_cell.angle_alpha   90.00
_cell.angle_beta   90.00
_cell.angle_gamma   90.00
#
_symmetry.space_group_name_H-M   'P 1'
#
loop_
_entity.id
_entity.type
_entity.pdbx_description
1 polymer ?
#
loop_
_entity_poly.entity_id
_entity_poly.type
_entity_poly.pdbx_seq_one_letter_code
_entity_poly.pdbx_strand_id
1 'polypeptide(L)' 'MARRRARNLNVFTAAGLLNFKMEGEMEKIKLSPKSLVIGSIVVMAIVIALTLLRI' A
#
# COMPACT_ATOMS: atom_id res chain seq x y z
N MET A 1 22.48 -7.39 -37.00
CA MET A 1 21.11 -7.90 -36.72
C MET A 1 20.70 -7.62 -35.26
N ALA A 2 20.40 -6.38 -34.88
CA ALA A 2 20.15 -6.00 -33.48
C ALA A 2 18.76 -5.39 -33.21
N ARG A 3 17.84 -5.38 -34.20
CA ARG A 3 16.51 -4.76 -34.09
C ARG A 3 15.36 -5.69 -33.68
N ARG A 4 15.59 -7.01 -33.58
CA ARG A 4 14.52 -7.99 -33.25
C ARG A 4 14.38 -8.29 -31.74
N ARG A 5 15.38 -7.94 -30.92
CA ARG A 5 15.38 -8.26 -29.47
C ARG A 5 14.56 -7.29 -28.62
N ALA A 6 14.26 -6.10 -29.14
CA ALA A 6 13.48 -5.06 -28.44
C ALA A 6 11.95 -5.30 -28.44
N ARG A 7 11.43 -6.15 -29.34
CA ARG A 7 9.97 -6.35 -29.46
C ARG A 7 9.41 -7.33 -28.43
N ASN A 8 10.24 -8.27 -27.96
CA ASN A 8 9.82 -9.33 -27.04
C ASN A 8 10.04 -8.99 -25.56
N LEU A 9 10.90 -8.00 -25.26
CA LEU A 9 11.05 -7.51 -23.88
C LEU A 9 9.81 -6.72 -23.45
N ASN A 10 9.20 -5.97 -24.38
CA ASN A 10 8.10 -5.08 -24.08
C ASN A 10 6.80 -5.80 -23.69
N VAL A 11 6.56 -7.03 -24.17
CA VAL A 11 5.29 -7.76 -23.91
C VAL A 11 5.28 -8.36 -22.51
N PHE A 12 6.39 -8.95 -22.07
CA PHE A 12 6.52 -9.49 -20.71
C PHE A 12 6.65 -8.40 -19.66
N THR A 13 7.40 -7.34 -19.94
CA THR A 13 7.48 -6.18 -19.04
C THR A 13 6.14 -5.44 -18.99
N ALA A 14 5.42 -5.30 -20.11
CA ALA A 14 4.05 -4.77 -20.10
C ALA A 14 3.08 -5.69 -19.37
N ALA A 15 3.15 -7.01 -19.54
CA ALA A 15 2.29 -7.95 -18.82
C ALA A 15 2.55 -7.95 -17.30
N GLY A 16 3.82 -7.80 -16.89
CA GLY A 16 4.21 -7.59 -15.50
C GLY A 16 3.64 -6.27 -14.97
N LEU A 17 3.83 -5.16 -15.69
CA LEU A 17 3.30 -3.84 -15.31
C LEU A 17 1.75 -3.81 -15.30
N LEU A 18 1.09 -4.55 -16.19
CA LEU A 18 -0.36 -4.68 -16.22
C LEU A 18 -0.88 -5.51 -15.03
N ASN A 19 -0.19 -6.58 -14.63
CA ASN A 19 -0.51 -7.33 -13.41
C ASN A 19 -0.26 -6.49 -12.14
N PHE A 20 0.84 -5.74 -12.07
CA PHE A 20 1.08 -4.79 -10.98
C PHE A 20 0.01 -3.70 -10.88
N LYS A 21 -0.55 -3.25 -12.02
CA LYS A 21 -1.66 -2.29 -12.03
C LYS A 21 -3.00 -2.92 -11.62
N MET A 22 -3.19 -4.22 -11.86
CA MET A 22 -4.36 -4.96 -11.39
C MET A 22 -4.27 -5.33 -9.90
N GLU A 23 -3.07 -5.64 -9.39
CA GLU A 23 -2.80 -5.79 -7.95
C GLU A 23 -2.77 -4.45 -7.18
N GLY A 24 -2.85 -3.34 -7.91
CA GLY A 24 -3.19 -2.01 -7.41
C GLY A 24 -4.57 -1.90 -6.75
N GLU A 25 -5.31 -3.00 -6.55
CA GLU A 25 -6.44 -3.04 -5.61
C GLU A 25 -6.03 -2.73 -4.15
N MET A 26 -4.73 -2.75 -3.82
CA MET A 26 -4.25 -2.17 -2.56
C MET A 26 -4.40 -0.64 -2.47
N GLU A 27 -4.81 0.05 -3.54
CA GLU A 27 -5.02 1.51 -3.56
C GLU A 27 -6.41 1.93 -3.01
N LYS A 28 -7.31 0.98 -2.71
CA LYS A 28 -8.65 1.30 -2.19
C LYS A 28 -8.67 1.63 -0.70
N ILE A 29 -7.63 1.29 0.06
CA ILE A 29 -7.48 1.84 1.41
C ILE A 29 -6.67 3.12 1.29
N LYS A 30 -7.34 4.20 0.86
CA LYS A 30 -6.86 5.59 0.99
C LYS A 30 -6.80 5.99 2.48
N LEU A 31 -6.06 5.24 3.28
CA LEU A 31 -5.64 5.69 4.61
C LEU A 31 -4.61 6.78 4.36
N SER A 32 -5.05 8.02 4.54
CA SER A 32 -4.11 9.14 4.54
C SER A 32 -3.05 8.90 5.62
N PRO A 33 -1.78 9.26 5.40
CA PRO A 33 -0.75 9.19 6.43
C PRO A 33 -1.17 9.91 7.72
N LYS A 34 -1.96 11.00 7.58
CA LYS A 34 -2.55 11.73 8.70
C LYS A 34 -3.53 10.87 9.52
N SER A 35 -4.42 10.11 8.87
CA SER A 35 -5.35 9.21 9.58
C SER A 35 -4.64 8.08 10.33
N LEU A 36 -3.50 7.59 9.83
CA LEU A 36 -2.69 6.59 10.53
C LEU A 36 -2.07 7.18 11.82
N VAL A 37 -1.50 8.38 11.72
CA VAL A 37 -0.92 9.09 12.88
C VAL A 37 -2.00 9.35 13.92
N ILE A 38 -3.15 9.89 13.51
CA ILE A 38 -4.27 10.15 14.43
C ILE A 38 -4.77 8.84 15.07
N GLY A 39 -4.95 7.78 14.27
CA GLY A 39 -5.36 6.47 14.78
C GLY A 39 -4.41 5.93 15.85
N SER A 40 -3.09 6.05 15.62
CA SER A 40 -2.09 5.59 16.58
C SER A 40 -2.15 6.35 17.92
N ILE A 41 -2.34 7.67 17.87
CA ILE A 41 -2.46 8.51 19.07
C ILE A 41 -3.74 8.17 19.85
N VAL A 42 -4.85 7.96 19.14
CA VAL A 42 -6.14 7.60 19.75
C VAL A 42 -6.05 6.25 20.47
N VAL A 43 -5.48 5.23 19.81
CA VAL A 43 -5.30 3.90 20.44
C VAL A 43 -4.42 4.02 21.68
N MET A 44 -3.32 4.77 21.61
CA MET A 44 -2.44 4.98 22.75
C MET A 44 -3.16 5.68 23.92
N ALA A 45 -3.95 6.71 23.64
CA ALA A 45 -4.74 7.42 24.65
C ALA A 45 -5.77 6.50 25.33
N ILE A 46 -6.42 5.62 24.56
CA ILE A 46 -7.39 4.65 25.11
C ILE A 46 -6.69 3.67 26.05
N VAL A 47 -5.55 3.11 25.66
CA VAL A 47 -4.78 2.18 26.50
C VAL A 47 -4.35 2.86 27.80
N ILE A 48 -3.87 4.11 27.73
CA ILE A 48 -3.51 4.89 28.91
C ILE A 48 -4.73 5.11 29.81
N ALA A 49 -5.87 5.53 29.24
CA ALA A 49 -7.09 5.78 30.01
C ALA A 49 -7.60 4.51 30.71
N LEU A 50 -7.60 3.37 30.02
CA LEU A 50 -7.98 2.07 30.60
C LEU A 50 -7.02 1.69 31.74
N THR A 51 -5.71 1.86 31.53
CA THR A 51 -4.70 1.58 32.56
C THR A 51 -4.90 2.45 33.80
N LEU A 52 -5.25 3.73 33.62
CA LEU A 52 -5.53 4.66 34.72
C LEU A 52 -6.83 4.32 35.45
N LEU A 53 -7.84 3.85 34.73
CA LEU A 53 -9.12 3.42 35.29
C LEU A 53 -9.02 2.07 36.03
N ARG A 54 -7.89 1.36 35.93
CA ARG A 54 -7.68 0.01 36.48
C ARG A 54 -8.80 -0.97 36.15
N ILE A 55 -9.32 -0.84 34.94
CA ILE A 55 -10.17 -1.85 34.29
C ILE A 55 -9.22 -2.83 33.60
#